data_AF-B0T421-F1
#
_entry.id   AF-B0T421-F1
#
_cell.length_a   1.000
_cell.length_b   1.000
_cell.length_c   1.000
_cell.angle_alpha   90.00
_cell.angle_beta   90.00
_cell.angle_gamma   90.00
#
_symmetry.space_group_name_H-M   'P 1'
#
loop_
_entity.id
_entity.type
_entity.pdbx_description
1 polymer ?
#
loop_
_entity_poly.entity_id
_entity_poly.type
_entity_poly.pdbx_seq_one_letter_code
_entity_poly.pdbx_strand_id
1 'polypeptide(L)'
;MSQFDDFLKACAANLSVLGQQGFQGYSDQVKAMAQDALDKAQINLQLWTAQLGLGQLTQDEFKSLLQGETDLTEIAGYTAAGMSLAEAQRLRDAMTLTVLNTALDTFLKPRP
;
A
#
# COMPACT_ATOMS: atom_id res chain seq x y z
N MET A 1 -14.68 -12.86 -7.30
CA MET A 1 -13.43 -12.30 -6.75
C MET A 1 -13.60 -12.23 -5.25
N SER A 2 -12.54 -12.56 -4.51
CA SER A 2 -12.56 -12.47 -3.05
C SER A 2 -12.53 -10.99 -2.63
N GLN A 3 -13.00 -10.67 -1.41
CA GLN A 3 -12.88 -9.31 -0.85
C GLN A 3 -11.41 -8.84 -0.81
N PHE A 4 -10.47 -9.78 -0.68
CA PHE A 4 -9.04 -9.50 -0.75
C PHE A 4 -8.57 -9.15 -2.17
N ASP A 5 -9.09 -9.81 -3.20
CA ASP A 5 -8.78 -9.46 -4.60
C ASP A 5 -9.27 -8.05 -4.93
N ASP A 6 -10.46 -7.68 -4.43
CA ASP A 6 -11.03 -6.34 -4.59
C ASP A 6 -10.18 -5.29 -3.86
N PHE A 7 -9.68 -5.61 -2.66
CA PHE A 7 -8.74 -4.78 -1.91
C PHE A 7 -7.44 -4.55 -2.67
N LEU A 8 -6.79 -5.60 -3.20
CA LEU A 8 -5.54 -5.44 -3.97
C LEU A 8 -5.74 -4.57 -5.21
N LYS A 9 -6.85 -4.78 -5.92
CA LYS A 9 -7.21 -3.95 -7.08
C LYS A 9 -7.42 -2.50 -6.70
N ALA A 10 -8.10 -2.25 -5.58
CA ALA A 10 -8.32 -0.90 -5.08
C ALA A 10 -6.99 -0.25 -4.64
N CYS A 11 -6.08 -1.00 -4.01
CA CYS A 11 -4.73 -0.51 -3.67
C CYS A 11 -3.96 -0.11 -4.93
N ALA A 12 -3.88 -0.98 -5.94
CA ALA A 12 -3.16 -0.69 -7.20
C ALA A 12 -3.78 0.51 -7.95
N ALA A 13 -5.12 0.60 -8.00
CA ALA A 13 -5.82 1.73 -8.59
C ALA A 13 -5.56 3.03 -7.81
N ASN A 14 -5.62 3.00 -6.48
CA ASN A 14 -5.40 4.16 -5.63
C ASN A 14 -3.94 4.63 -5.65
N LEU A 15 -2.96 3.72 -5.75
CA LEU A 15 -1.56 4.06 -5.99
C LEU A 15 -1.37 4.75 -7.35
N SER A 16 -2.10 4.29 -8.38
CA SER A 16 -2.11 4.94 -9.68
C SER A 16 -2.76 6.33 -9.65
N VAL A 17 -3.76 6.54 -8.79
CA VAL A 17 -4.53 7.80 -8.66
C VAL A 17 -3.92 8.81 -7.69
N LEU A 18 -3.16 8.39 -6.67
CA LEU A 18 -2.16 9.25 -6.00
C LEU A 18 -1.28 9.98 -7.04
N GLY A 19 -1.21 9.39 -8.22
CA GLY A 19 -0.61 9.93 -9.41
C GLY A 19 -1.23 11.15 -10.09
N GLN A 20 -2.52 11.41 -9.94
CA GLN A 20 -3.19 12.50 -10.65
C GLN A 20 -2.80 13.89 -10.11
N GLN A 21 -2.23 13.96 -8.89
CA GLN A 21 -1.61 15.17 -8.36
C GLN A 21 -0.11 15.00 -8.03
N GLY A 22 0.44 13.77 -7.99
CA GLY A 22 1.83 13.49 -7.58
C GLY A 22 2.70 12.57 -8.47
N PHE A 23 2.16 11.71 -9.34
CA PHE A 23 2.94 10.75 -10.18
C PHE A 23 3.04 11.13 -11.66
N GLN A 24 2.40 12.18 -12.15
CA GLN A 24 2.73 12.65 -13.52
C GLN A 24 4.24 12.93 -13.67
N GLY A 25 4.97 13.15 -12.57
CA GLY A 25 6.42 13.26 -12.53
C GLY A 25 7.21 11.97 -12.24
N TYR A 26 6.59 10.85 -11.87
CA TYR A 26 7.32 9.61 -11.55
C TYR A 26 7.41 8.67 -12.75
N SER A 27 8.59 8.08 -12.93
CA SER A 27 8.89 7.18 -14.05
C SER A 27 8.07 5.88 -13.96
N ASP A 28 7.91 5.21 -15.10
CA ASP A 28 7.24 3.91 -15.15
C ASP A 28 7.98 2.84 -14.33
N GLN A 29 9.30 3.00 -14.16
CA GLN A 29 10.10 2.18 -13.25
C GLN A 29 9.64 2.33 -11.80
N VAL A 30 9.43 3.56 -11.31
CA VAL A 30 8.96 3.81 -9.93
C VAL A 30 7.57 3.22 -9.71
N LYS A 31 6.67 3.33 -10.70
CA LYS A 31 5.34 2.72 -10.65
C LYS A 31 5.43 1.19 -10.57
N ALA A 32 6.28 0.58 -11.40
CA ALA A 32 6.49 -0.86 -11.38
C ALA A 32 7.06 -1.34 -10.04
N MET A 33 7.96 -0.58 -9.43
CA MET A 33 8.50 -0.88 -8.11
C MET A 33 7.46 -0.81 -6.99
N ALA A 34 6.59 0.21 -7.02
CA ALA A 34 5.49 0.31 -6.06
C ALA A 34 4.48 -0.85 -6.20
N GLN A 35 4.25 -1.32 -7.43
CA GLN A 35 3.42 -2.50 -7.69
C GLN A 35 4.09 -3.77 -7.19
N ASP A 36 5.38 -3.97 -7.47
CA ASP A 36 6.16 -5.13 -7.00
C ASP A 36 6.20 -5.22 -5.47
N ALA A 37 6.32 -4.08 -4.79
CA ALA A 37 6.21 -3.99 -3.34
C ALA A 37 4.85 -4.48 -2.80
N LEU A 38 3.73 -4.11 -3.46
CA LEU A 38 2.41 -4.63 -3.10
C LEU A 38 2.30 -6.14 -3.32
N ASP A 39 2.81 -6.62 -4.45
CA ASP A 39 2.73 -8.03 -4.84
C ASP A 39 3.54 -8.91 -3.88
N LYS A 40 4.72 -8.44 -3.44
CA LYS A 40 5.54 -9.12 -2.42
C LYS A 40 4.88 -9.11 -1.04
N ALA A 41 4.29 -7.98 -0.64
CA ALA A 41 3.58 -7.85 0.63
C ALA A 41 2.24 -8.62 0.66
N GLN A 42 1.78 -9.16 -0.48
CA GLN A 42 0.44 -9.74 -0.62
C GLN A 42 0.12 -10.81 0.43
N ILE A 43 1.06 -11.71 0.75
CA ILE A 43 0.84 -12.79 1.72
C ILE A 43 0.55 -12.20 3.11
N ASN A 44 1.35 -11.22 3.53
CA ASN A 44 1.21 -10.57 4.83
C ASN A 44 -0.08 -9.73 4.88
N LEU A 45 -0.36 -8.98 3.81
CA LEU A 45 -1.60 -8.22 3.67
C LEU A 45 -2.83 -9.13 3.74
N GLN A 46 -2.80 -10.31 3.14
CA GLN A 46 -3.92 -11.26 3.20
C GLN A 46 -4.20 -11.72 4.63
N LEU A 47 -3.14 -12.04 5.39
CA LEU A 47 -3.27 -12.45 6.79
C LEU A 47 -3.82 -11.30 7.65
N TRP A 48 -3.21 -10.12 7.56
CA TRP A 48 -3.55 -9.00 8.42
C TRP A 48 -4.93 -8.41 8.12
N THR A 49 -5.32 -8.32 6.84
CA THR A 49 -6.66 -7.85 6.47
C THR A 49 -7.76 -8.82 6.89
N ALA A 50 -7.49 -10.13 6.87
CA ALA A 50 -8.41 -11.12 7.44
C ALA A 50 -8.57 -10.92 8.96
N GLN A 51 -7.47 -10.75 9.70
CA GLN A 51 -7.51 -10.47 11.14
C GLN A 51 -8.22 -9.14 11.45
N LEU A 52 -7.99 -8.11 10.63
CA LEU A 52 -8.65 -6.81 10.71
C LEU A 52 -10.17 -6.94 10.53
N GLY A 53 -10.62 -7.64 9.49
CA GLY A 53 -12.04 -7.88 9.24
C GLY A 53 -12.72 -8.73 10.32
N LEU A 54 -11.97 -9.59 11.02
CA LEU A 54 -12.44 -10.37 12.17
C LEU A 54 -12.37 -9.62 13.50
N GLY A 55 -11.85 -8.39 13.52
CA GLY A 55 -11.63 -7.60 14.75
C GLY A 55 -10.54 -8.15 15.66
N GLN A 56 -9.69 -9.06 15.17
CA GLN A 56 -8.54 -9.61 15.89
C GLN A 56 -7.31 -8.71 15.82
N LEU A 57 -7.35 -7.73 14.92
CA LEU A 57 -6.31 -6.72 14.70
C LEU A 57 -6.98 -5.35 14.70
N THR A 58 -6.49 -4.43 15.52
CA THR A 58 -6.95 -3.04 15.52
C THR A 58 -6.36 -2.26 14.35
N GLN A 59 -6.93 -1.08 14.07
CA GLN A 59 -6.41 -0.21 13.00
C GLN A 59 -4.96 0.25 13.28
N ASP A 60 -4.62 0.51 14.55
CA ASP A 60 -3.29 0.96 14.95
C ASP A 60 -2.25 -0.17 14.87
N GLU A 61 -2.63 -1.39 15.25
CA GLU A 61 -1.77 -2.57 15.07
C GLU A 61 -1.54 -2.86 13.60
N PHE A 62 -2.59 -2.79 12.77
CA PHE A 62 -2.48 -2.95 11.33
C PHE A 62 -1.53 -1.91 10.71
N LYS A 63 -1.70 -0.63 11.07
CA LYS A 63 -0.79 0.43 10.63
C LYS A 63 0.66 0.15 11.04
N SER A 64 0.87 -0.33 12.26
CA SER A 64 2.22 -0.67 12.76
C SER A 64 2.86 -1.80 11.95
N LEU A 65 2.08 -2.82 11.58
CA LEU A 65 2.53 -3.90 10.70
C LEU A 65 2.91 -3.39 9.31
N LEU A 66 2.09 -2.52 8.71
CA LEU A 66 2.41 -1.90 7.42
C LEU A 66 3.69 -1.06 7.46
N GLN A 67 3.96 -0.38 8.58
CA GLN A 67 5.17 0.43 8.78
C GLN A 67 6.42 -0.42 9.04
N GLY A 68 6.25 -1.67 9.48
CA GLY A 68 7.34 -2.65 9.63
C GLY A 68 7.56 -3.52 8.39
N GLU A 69 6.62 -3.52 7.44
CA GLU A 69 6.71 -4.29 6.20
C GLU A 69 7.81 -3.73 5.31
N THR A 70 8.88 -4.50 5.12
CA THR A 70 10.07 -4.01 4.39
C THR A 70 9.75 -3.77 2.93
N ASP A 71 8.93 -4.63 2.32
CA ASP A 71 8.56 -4.49 0.91
C ASP A 71 7.83 -3.16 0.65
N LEU A 72 6.96 -2.72 1.57
CA LEU A 72 6.25 -1.44 1.45
C LEU A 72 7.11 -0.24 1.89
N THR A 73 8.13 -0.48 2.71
CA THR A 73 8.93 0.58 3.33
C THR A 73 10.30 0.80 2.68
N GLU A 74 10.68 -0.03 1.70
CA GLU A 74 11.96 0.03 1.03
C GLU A 74 12.13 1.32 0.20
N ILE A 75 12.99 2.22 0.68
CA ILE A 75 13.33 3.47 -0.01
C ILE A 75 14.54 3.36 -0.93
N ALA A 76 15.41 2.36 -0.70
CA ALA A 76 16.67 2.20 -1.43
C ALA A 76 16.41 2.02 -2.93
N GLY A 77 15.43 1.19 -3.28
CA GLY A 77 15.00 0.98 -4.65
C GLY A 77 14.56 2.26 -5.36
N TYR A 78 13.75 3.09 -4.70
CA TYR A 78 13.30 4.38 -5.27
C TYR A 78 14.46 5.34 -5.51
N THR A 79 15.40 5.41 -4.57
CA THR A 79 16.59 6.26 -4.74
C THR A 79 17.50 5.78 -5.87
N ALA A 80 17.63 4.45 -6.05
CA ALA A 80 18.37 3.87 -7.17
C ALA A 80 17.71 4.14 -8.52
N ALA A 81 16.38 4.30 -8.55
CA ALA A 81 15.61 4.74 -9.72
C ALA A 81 15.71 6.26 -9.99
N GLY A 82 16.54 6.99 -9.25
CA GLY A 82 16.82 8.41 -9.46
C GLY A 82 15.93 9.36 -8.65
N MET A 83 15.09 8.86 -7.75
CA MET A 83 14.32 9.72 -6.85
C MET A 83 15.21 10.32 -5.76
N SER A 84 14.92 11.55 -5.34
CA SER A 84 15.52 12.09 -4.14
C SER A 84 15.04 11.32 -2.90
N LEU A 85 15.83 11.34 -1.82
CA LEU A 85 15.45 10.70 -0.56
C LEU A 85 14.10 11.23 -0.03
N ALA A 86 13.85 12.53 -0.16
CA ALA A 86 12.61 13.15 0.28
C ALA A 86 11.40 12.66 -0.53
N GLU A 87 11.55 12.48 -1.85
CA GLU A 87 10.49 11.91 -2.70
C GLU A 87 10.25 10.44 -2.39
N ALA A 88 11.31 9.66 -2.19
CA ALA A 88 11.20 8.24 -1.82
C ALA A 88 10.46 8.06 -0.48
N GLN A 89 10.75 8.91 0.52
CA GLN A 89 10.04 8.91 1.80
C GLN A 89 8.56 9.28 1.65
N ARG A 90 8.26 10.31 0.86
CA ARG A 90 6.87 10.70 0.57
C ARG A 90 6.10 9.61 -0.15
N LEU A 91 6.73 8.94 -1.12
CA LEU A 91 6.14 7.84 -1.84
C LEU A 91 5.82 6.67 -0.90
N ARG A 92 6.79 6.26 -0.08
CA ARG A 92 6.58 5.25 0.97
C ARG A 92 5.38 5.60 1.86
N ASP A 93 5.35 6.81 2.39
CA ASP A 93 4.28 7.23 3.30
C ASP A 93 2.91 7.21 2.61
N ALA A 94 2.86 7.64 1.34
CA ALA A 94 1.65 7.58 0.52
C ALA A 94 1.21 6.14 0.26
N MET A 95 2.15 5.21 0.04
CA MET A 95 1.85 3.78 -0.12
C MET A 95 1.26 3.20 1.16
N THR A 96 1.93 3.36 2.30
CA THR A 96 1.42 2.88 3.60
C THR A 96 0.03 3.43 3.88
N LEU A 97 -0.21 4.73 3.64
CA LEU A 97 -1.50 5.37 3.86
C LEU A 97 -2.58 4.83 2.91
N THR A 98 -2.23 4.58 1.65
CA THR A 98 -3.17 4.02 0.66
C THR A 98 -3.61 2.63 1.03
N VAL A 99 -2.66 1.76 1.39
CA VAL A 99 -2.94 0.39 1.82
C VAL A 99 -3.81 0.40 3.08
N LEU A 100 -3.46 1.26 4.05
CA LEU A 100 -4.24 1.44 5.28
C LEU A 100 -5.68 1.83 4.96
N ASN A 101 -5.90 2.97 4.30
CA ASN A 101 -7.23 3.48 4.04
C ASN A 101 -8.07 2.52 3.20
N THR A 102 -7.45 1.87 2.20
CA THR A 102 -8.15 0.89 1.36
C THR A 102 -8.57 -0.33 2.17
N ALA A 103 -7.76 -0.80 3.12
CA ALA A 103 -8.12 -1.91 3.99
C ALA A 103 -9.27 -1.54 4.95
N LEU A 104 -9.21 -0.36 5.58
CA LEU A 104 -10.27 0.13 6.46
C LEU A 104 -11.60 0.24 5.70
N ASP A 105 -11.55 0.77 4.47
CA ASP A 105 -12.71 0.92 3.62
C ASP A 105 -13.28 -0.42 3.13
N THR A 106 -12.43 -1.41 2.91
CA THR A 106 -12.85 -2.69 2.34
C THR A 106 -13.32 -3.69 3.41
N PHE A 107 -12.68 -3.69 4.58
CA PHE A 107 -12.87 -4.72 5.61
C PHE A 107 -13.60 -4.24 6.86
N LEU A 108 -13.63 -2.92 7.13
CA LEU A 108 -14.30 -2.38 8.32
C LEU A 108 -15.58 -1.59 8.01
N LYS A 109 -15.77 -1.09 6.78
CA LYS A 109 -17.06 -0.48 6.42
C LYS A 109 -18.12 -1.57 6.23
N PRO A 110 -19.29 -1.46 6.87
CA PRO A 110 -20.41 -2.35 6.56
C PRO A 110 -20.80 -2.14 5.10
N ARG A 111 -20.83 -3.22 4.30
CA ARG A 111 -21.50 -3.17 3.00
C ARG A 111 -23.00 -2.95 3.24
N PRO A 112 -23.65 -2.04 2.51
CA PRO A 112 -25.09 -1.84 2.60
C PRO A 112 -25.87 -3.11 2.22
#